data_AF-A0A8T3VUI7-F1
#
_entry.id   AF-A0A8T3VUI7-F1
#
_cell.length_a   1.000
_cell.length_b   1.000
_cell.length_c   1.000
_cell.angle_alpha   90.00
_cell.angle_beta   90.00
_cell.angle_gamma   90.00
#
_symmetry.space_group_name_H-M   'P 1'
#
loop_
_entity.id
_entity.type
_entity.pdbx_description
1 polymer ?
#
loop_
_entity_poly.entity_id
_entity_poly.type
_entity_poly.pdbx_seq_one_letter_code
_entity_poly.pdbx_strand_id
1 'polypeptide(L)'
;MTQADHITVIHGSMTVDVPRKIFKGRECTIDWDEVEPFKRITQSRYPWISDNAIKVIINKAQMEMMRVRDEETNGREYSKTLAEKGKLDDAIAHLKLRLELNPNDAKAWYDLGELLFKKGDAKGGFDAFKKGDELYKKR
;
A
#
# COMPACT_ATOMS: atom_id res chain seq x y z
N MET A 1 17.25 -1.64 -8.76
CA MET A 1 16.73 -3.02 -8.60
C MET A 1 15.44 -3.08 -9.39
N THR A 2 15.36 -3.96 -10.40
CA THR A 2 14.13 -4.17 -11.18
C THR A 2 13.06 -4.70 -10.25
N GLN A 3 11.92 -4.02 -10.20
CA GLN A 3 10.78 -4.41 -9.37
C GLN A 3 10.30 -5.80 -9.83
N ALA A 4 10.12 -6.75 -8.93
CA ALA A 4 9.56 -8.05 -9.28
C ALA A 4 8.15 -7.83 -9.86
N ASP A 5 7.81 -8.54 -10.93
CA ASP A 5 6.51 -8.48 -11.63
C ASP A 5 5.41 -9.30 -10.91
N HIS A 6 5.76 -9.89 -9.78
CA HIS A 6 4.91 -10.77 -8.96
C HIS A 6 5.02 -10.43 -7.47
N ILE A 7 4.09 -10.99 -6.70
CA ILE A 7 4.06 -11.00 -5.24
C ILE A 7 4.15 -12.45 -4.79
N THR A 8 5.18 -12.77 -4.03
CA THR A 8 5.41 -14.11 -3.50
C THR A 8 4.63 -14.31 -2.21
N VAL A 9 3.82 -15.37 -2.15
CA VAL A 9 3.06 -15.72 -0.94
C VAL A 9 3.18 -17.19 -0.60
N ILE A 10 2.99 -17.52 0.68
CA ILE A 10 3.00 -18.89 1.18
C ILE A 10 1.56 -19.42 1.32
N HIS A 11 1.30 -20.58 0.73
CA HIS A 11 0.06 -21.33 0.85
C HIS A 11 0.36 -22.79 1.24
N GLY A 12 -0.01 -23.17 2.47
CA GLY A 12 0.43 -24.44 3.04
C GLY A 12 1.96 -24.48 3.15
N SER A 13 2.58 -25.52 2.59
CA SER A 13 4.03 -25.66 2.46
C SER A 13 4.57 -25.12 1.12
N MET A 14 3.73 -24.51 0.29
CA MET A 14 4.09 -24.05 -1.06
C MET A 14 4.31 -22.54 -1.10
N THR A 15 5.28 -22.13 -1.91
CA THR A 15 5.48 -20.74 -2.31
C THR A 15 4.86 -20.53 -3.68
N VAL A 16 4.09 -19.45 -3.83
CA VAL A 16 3.35 -19.13 -5.06
C VAL A 16 3.62 -17.69 -5.45
N ASP A 17 4.05 -17.49 -6.69
CA ASP A 17 4.27 -16.16 -7.26
C ASP A 17 3.02 -15.69 -7.98
N VAL A 18 2.39 -14.67 -7.41
CA VAL A 18 1.13 -14.10 -7.92
C VAL A 18 1.43 -12.88 -8.78
N PRO A 19 1.05 -12.86 -10.07
CA PRO A 19 1.33 -11.72 -10.95
C PRO A 19 0.72 -10.41 -10.43
N ARG A 20 1.51 -9.33 -10.38
CA ARG A 20 1.05 -8.03 -9.88
C ARG A 20 -0.08 -7.42 -10.69
N LYS A 21 -0.17 -7.75 -11.99
CA LYS A 21 -1.21 -7.27 -12.90
C LYS A 21 -2.63 -7.65 -12.49
N ILE A 22 -2.79 -8.66 -11.61
CA ILE A 22 -4.05 -9.05 -10.98
C ILE A 22 -4.60 -7.93 -10.08
N PHE A 23 -3.73 -7.09 -9.53
CA PHE A 23 -4.13 -6.01 -8.63
C PHE A 23 -4.19 -4.69 -9.39
N LYS A 24 -5.38 -4.09 -9.47
CA LYS A 24 -5.63 -2.81 -10.16
C LYS A 24 -5.90 -1.69 -9.17
N GLY A 25 -5.85 -0.46 -9.68
CA GLY A 25 -6.15 0.75 -8.90
C GLY A 25 -5.18 0.94 -7.74
N ARG A 26 -5.52 1.78 -6.76
CA ARG A 26 -4.71 2.02 -5.56
C ARG A 26 -5.06 1.08 -4.39
N GLU A 27 -6.31 0.66 -4.32
CA GLU A 27 -6.84 -0.27 -3.30
C GLU A 27 -6.51 -1.75 -3.63
N CYS A 28 -5.59 -1.99 -4.57
CA CYS A 28 -5.23 -3.33 -5.07
C CYS A 28 -6.48 -4.19 -5.37
N THR A 29 -7.50 -3.61 -5.99
CA THR A 29 -8.73 -4.33 -6.30
C THR A 29 -8.39 -5.50 -7.22
N ILE A 30 -8.96 -6.67 -6.93
CA ILE A 30 -8.68 -7.90 -7.69
C ILE A 30 -9.39 -7.81 -9.05
N ASP A 31 -8.61 -7.94 -10.11
CA ASP A 31 -9.10 -8.10 -11.48
C ASP A 31 -9.25 -9.60 -11.78
N TRP A 32 -10.51 -10.06 -11.79
CA TRP A 32 -10.82 -11.48 -11.99
C TRP A 32 -10.51 -11.98 -13.40
N ASP A 33 -10.46 -11.11 -14.41
CA ASP A 33 -10.07 -11.50 -15.77
C ASP A 33 -8.59 -11.86 -15.83
N GLU A 34 -7.76 -11.23 -15.00
CA GLU A 34 -6.33 -11.54 -14.84
C GLU A 34 -6.09 -12.73 -13.89
N VAL A 35 -7.05 -13.03 -13.00
CA VAL A 35 -7.00 -14.21 -12.13
C VAL A 35 -7.19 -15.49 -12.94
N GLU A 36 -8.09 -15.52 -13.91
CA GLU A 36 -8.46 -16.76 -14.59
C GLU A 36 -7.28 -17.43 -15.34
N PRO A 37 -6.39 -16.71 -16.06
CA PRO A 37 -5.17 -17.29 -16.61
C PRO A 37 -4.23 -17.84 -15.53
N PHE A 38 -4.05 -17.11 -14.42
CA PHE A 38 -3.21 -17.54 -13.30
C PHE A 38 -3.76 -18.81 -12.64
N LYS A 39 -5.09 -18.86 -12.44
CA LYS A 39 -5.82 -20.02 -11.92
C LYS A 39 -5.57 -21.24 -12.80
N ARG A 40 -5.79 -21.13 -14.12
CA ARG A 40 -5.58 -22.24 -15.06
C ARG A 40 -4.17 -22.80 -15.00
N ILE A 41 -3.15 -21.93 -15.02
CA ILE A 41 -1.74 -22.35 -14.95
C ILE A 41 -1.45 -23.05 -13.61
N THR A 42 -1.90 -22.43 -12.52
CA THR A 42 -1.68 -22.95 -11.15
C THR A 42 -2.33 -24.32 -10.96
N GLN A 43 -3.59 -24.49 -11.38
CA GLN A 43 -4.32 -25.76 -11.26
C GLN A 43 -3.79 -26.82 -12.22
N SER A 44 -3.30 -26.44 -13.41
CA SER A 44 -2.62 -27.39 -14.30
C SER A 44 -1.33 -27.94 -13.69
N ARG A 45 -0.61 -27.13 -12.92
CA ARG A 45 0.63 -27.54 -12.24
C ARG A 45 0.35 -28.28 -10.92
N TYR A 46 -0.73 -27.89 -10.24
CA TYR A 46 -1.10 -28.40 -8.92
C TYR A 46 -2.60 -28.77 -8.90
N PRO A 47 -2.98 -29.96 -9.41
CA PRO A 47 -4.38 -30.35 -9.60
C PRO A 47 -5.22 -30.42 -8.31
N TRP A 48 -4.58 -30.49 -7.15
CA TRP A 48 -5.24 -30.48 -5.84
C TRP A 48 -5.62 -29.07 -5.35
N ILE A 49 -5.17 -28.01 -6.03
CA ILE A 49 -5.53 -26.64 -5.66
C ILE A 49 -6.97 -26.35 -6.09
N SER A 50 -7.85 -26.19 -5.09
CA SER A 50 -9.24 -25.81 -5.31
C SER A 50 -9.42 -24.33 -5.62
N ASP A 51 -10.58 -23.96 -6.15
CA ASP A 51 -10.95 -22.56 -6.37
C ASP A 51 -10.91 -21.72 -5.08
N ASN A 52 -11.24 -22.33 -3.94
CA ASN A 52 -11.11 -21.67 -2.64
C ASN A 52 -9.65 -21.44 -2.26
N ALA A 53 -8.76 -22.40 -2.54
CA ALA A 53 -7.33 -22.21 -2.31
C ALA A 53 -6.76 -21.06 -3.17
N ILE A 54 -7.19 -20.94 -4.44
CA ILE A 54 -6.85 -19.81 -5.31
C ILE A 54 -7.31 -18.48 -4.71
N LYS A 55 -8.57 -18.40 -4.23
CA LYS A 55 -9.06 -17.19 -3.54
C LYS A 55 -8.21 -16.83 -2.32
N VAL A 56 -7.82 -17.81 -1.51
CA VAL A 56 -6.94 -17.58 -0.35
C VAL A 56 -5.57 -17.06 -0.79
N ILE A 57 -4.97 -17.64 -1.83
CA ILE A 57 -3.68 -17.21 -2.39
C ILE A 57 -3.77 -15.75 -2.86
N ILE A 58 -4.79 -15.42 -3.64
CA ILE A 58 -4.99 -14.06 -4.17
C ILE A 58 -5.23 -13.07 -3.04
N ASN A 59 -6.05 -13.40 -2.05
CA ASN A 59 -6.31 -12.51 -0.91
C ASN A 59 -5.02 -12.25 -0.11
N LYS A 60 -4.20 -13.29 0.15
CA LYS A 60 -2.90 -13.11 0.79
C LYS A 60 -1.99 -12.22 -0.06
N ALA A 61 -1.94 -12.45 -1.36
CA ALA A 61 -1.12 -11.66 -2.28
C ALA A 61 -1.65 -10.23 -2.41
N GLN A 62 -2.95 -10.00 -2.26
CA GLN A 62 -3.55 -8.66 -2.21
C GLN A 62 -3.08 -7.91 -0.97
N MET A 63 -3.11 -8.56 0.20
CA MET A 63 -2.61 -7.97 1.45
C MET A 63 -1.12 -7.64 1.34
N GLU A 64 -0.33 -8.55 0.79
CA GLU A 64 1.10 -8.33 0.62
C GLU A 64 1.38 -7.28 -0.47
N MET A 65 0.60 -7.24 -1.55
CA MET A 65 0.65 -6.17 -2.55
C MET A 65 0.31 -4.81 -1.94
N MET A 66 -0.69 -4.76 -1.05
CA MET A 66 -1.00 -3.54 -0.30
C MET A 66 0.18 -3.12 0.57
N ARG A 67 0.83 -4.04 1.29
CA ARG A 67 2.04 -3.72 2.07
C ARG A 67 3.19 -3.26 1.20
N VAL A 68 3.50 -3.98 0.13
CA VAL A 68 4.60 -3.62 -0.76
C VAL A 68 4.34 -2.29 -1.44
N ARG A 69 3.10 -1.99 -1.84
CA ARG A 69 2.75 -0.65 -2.34
C ARG A 69 2.74 0.40 -1.25
N ASP A 70 2.34 0.04 -0.04
CA ASP A 70 2.46 0.90 1.12
C ASP A 70 3.93 1.22 1.37
N GLU A 71 4.86 0.28 1.29
CA GLU A 71 6.31 0.52 1.36
C GLU A 71 6.86 1.30 0.14
N GLU A 72 6.38 1.03 -1.07
CA GLU A 72 6.82 1.72 -2.30
C GLU A 72 6.31 3.17 -2.36
N THR A 73 5.12 3.41 -1.82
CA THR A 73 4.50 4.75 -1.73
C THR A 73 4.66 5.38 -0.34
N ASN A 74 5.34 4.67 0.56
CA ASN A 74 5.35 4.83 2.02
C ASN A 74 3.94 4.99 2.67
N GLY A 75 2.81 4.70 2.03
CA GLY A 75 1.46 4.88 2.61
C GLY A 75 0.91 6.31 2.52
N ARG A 76 1.49 7.11 1.63
CA ARG A 76 1.02 8.49 1.33
C ARG A 76 -0.33 8.43 0.61
N GLU A 77 -0.50 7.44 -0.26
CA GLU A 77 -1.66 7.34 -1.12
C GLU A 77 -2.95 7.04 -0.35
N TYR A 78 -2.87 6.26 0.74
CA TYR A 78 -4.04 5.96 1.56
C TYR A 78 -4.53 7.21 2.31
N SER A 79 -3.62 7.95 2.94
CA SER A 79 -3.93 9.22 3.60
C SER A 79 -4.52 10.24 2.62
N LYS A 80 -3.97 10.31 1.40
CA LYS A 80 -4.51 11.17 0.33
C LYS A 80 -5.92 10.76 -0.09
N THR A 81 -6.17 9.46 -0.22
CA THR A 81 -7.49 8.92 -0.57
C THR A 81 -8.53 9.20 0.53
N LEU A 82 -8.15 9.06 1.80
CA LEU A 82 -9.00 9.42 2.93
C LEU A 82 -9.35 10.91 2.91
N ALA A 83 -8.38 11.77 2.62
CA ALA A 83 -8.60 13.20 2.46
C ALA A 83 -9.53 13.53 1.28
N GLU A 84 -9.35 12.87 0.13
CA GLU A 84 -10.24 12.99 -1.04
C GLU A 84 -11.68 12.54 -0.73
N LYS A 85 -11.84 11.54 0.15
CA LYS A 85 -13.15 11.07 0.67
C LYS A 85 -13.70 11.97 1.80
N GLY A 86 -13.07 13.10 2.10
CA GLY A 86 -13.49 14.04 3.15
C GLY A 86 -13.15 13.61 4.58
N LYS A 87 -12.47 12.46 4.76
CA LYS A 87 -12.08 11.90 6.05
C LYS A 87 -10.71 12.43 6.49
N LEU A 88 -10.62 13.74 6.70
CA LEU A 88 -9.37 14.42 7.03
C LEU A 88 -8.75 13.92 8.34
N ASP A 89 -9.56 13.60 9.34
CA ASP A 89 -9.08 13.10 10.64
C ASP A 89 -8.40 11.74 10.53
N ASP A 90 -9.02 10.81 9.82
CA ASP A 90 -8.46 9.47 9.56
C ASP A 90 -7.15 9.58 8.76
N ALA A 91 -7.11 10.48 7.77
CA ALA A 91 -5.91 10.73 6.97
C ALA A 91 -4.74 11.25 7.81
N ILE A 92 -5.01 12.19 8.72
CA ILE A 92 -4.01 12.73 9.65
C ILE A 92 -3.54 11.66 10.63
N ALA A 93 -4.46 10.87 11.20
CA ALA A 93 -4.11 9.79 12.11
C ALA A 93 -3.20 8.75 11.43
N HIS A 94 -3.51 8.40 10.20
CA HIS A 94 -2.70 7.47 9.40
C HIS A 94 -1.28 8.00 9.15
N LEU A 95 -1.12 9.27 8.76
CA LEU A 95 0.20 9.88 8.59
C LEU A 95 0.98 9.98 9.90
N LYS A 96 0.31 10.23 11.04
CA LYS A 96 0.97 10.25 12.36
C LYS A 96 1.52 8.88 12.73
N LEU A 97 0.73 7.81 12.61
CA LEU A 97 1.18 6.44 12.85
C LEU A 97 2.39 6.08 11.98
N ARG A 98 2.37 6.50 10.71
CA ARG A 98 3.52 6.32 9.84
C ARG A 98 4.75 7.08 10.31
N LEU A 99 4.60 8.33 10.75
CA LEU A 99 5.70 9.13 11.26
C LEU A 99 6.24 8.59 12.59
N GLU A 100 5.45 7.82 13.34
CA GLU A 100 5.94 7.04 14.48
C GLU A 100 6.84 5.88 14.02
N LEU A 101 6.48 5.19 12.93
CA LEU A 101 7.27 4.08 12.37
C LEU A 101 8.52 4.56 11.62
N ASN A 102 8.42 5.66 10.87
CA ASN A 102 9.51 6.28 10.14
C ASN A 102 9.52 7.81 10.34
N PRO A 103 10.15 8.28 11.42
CA PRO A 103 10.21 9.72 11.73
C PRO A 103 10.98 10.55 10.70
N ASN A 104 11.83 9.91 9.89
CA ASN A 104 12.70 10.57 8.92
C ASN A 104 12.06 10.70 7.52
N ASP A 105 10.79 10.36 7.38
CA ASP A 105 10.08 10.48 6.12
C ASP A 105 9.67 11.93 5.84
N ALA A 106 10.57 12.68 5.20
CA ALA A 106 10.33 14.08 4.84
C ALA A 106 9.02 14.28 4.06
N LYS A 107 8.65 13.35 3.16
CA LYS A 107 7.42 13.46 2.35
C LYS A 107 6.17 13.28 3.19
N ALA A 108 6.19 12.37 4.17
CA ALA A 108 5.07 12.18 5.11
C ALA A 108 4.82 13.44 5.96
N TRP A 109 5.90 14.12 6.39
CA TRP A 109 5.79 15.40 7.08
C TRP A 109 5.18 16.50 6.20
N TYR A 110 5.51 16.54 4.90
CA TYR A 110 4.86 17.45 3.95
C TYR A 110 3.37 17.14 3.79
N ASP A 111 3.00 15.89 3.55
CA ASP A 111 1.58 15.53 3.41
C ASP A 111 0.78 15.82 4.69
N LEU A 112 1.39 15.59 5.87
CA LEU A 112 0.77 15.92 7.16
C LEU A 112 0.54 17.43 7.29
N GLY A 113 1.51 18.23 6.86
CA GLY A 113 1.38 19.68 6.79
C GLY A 113 0.17 20.11 5.98
N GLU A 114 0.04 19.61 4.74
CA GLU A 114 -1.07 19.92 3.85
C GLU A 114 -2.44 19.55 4.46
N LEU A 115 -2.54 18.36 5.06
CA LEU A 115 -3.79 17.91 5.68
C LEU A 115 -4.16 18.73 6.93
N LEU A 116 -3.19 19.11 7.75
CA LEU A 116 -3.42 19.97 8.92
C LEU A 116 -3.91 21.37 8.50
N PHE A 117 -3.34 21.94 7.44
CA PHE A 117 -3.85 23.18 6.85
C PHE A 117 -5.29 23.04 6.35
N LYS A 118 -5.62 21.95 5.65
CA LYS A 118 -7.01 21.68 5.21
C LYS A 118 -7.98 21.51 6.37
N LYS A 119 -7.51 20.98 7.50
CA LYS A 119 -8.30 20.86 8.74
C LYS A 119 -8.40 22.19 9.52
N GLY A 120 -7.62 23.22 9.14
CA GLY A 120 -7.58 24.52 9.81
C GLY A 120 -6.54 24.64 10.92
N ASP A 121 -5.73 23.61 11.17
CA ASP A 121 -4.60 23.66 12.10
C ASP A 121 -3.34 24.20 11.39
N ALA A 122 -3.32 25.51 11.16
CA ALA A 122 -2.21 26.17 10.48
C ALA A 122 -0.88 26.07 11.25
N LYS A 123 -0.94 26.03 12.59
CA LYS A 123 0.26 25.94 13.44
C LYS A 123 0.88 24.55 13.31
N GLY A 124 0.09 23.50 13.51
CA GLY A 124 0.55 22.12 13.34
C GLY A 124 1.02 21.85 11.90
N GLY A 125 0.34 22.44 10.91
CA GLY A 125 0.74 22.34 9.51
C GLY A 125 2.13 22.94 9.24
N PHE A 126 2.40 24.13 9.77
CA PHE A 126 3.70 24.79 9.65
C PHE A 126 4.82 23.99 10.33
N ASP A 127 4.57 23.48 11.53
CA ASP A 127 5.54 22.67 12.28
C ASP A 127 5.89 21.38 11.50
N ALA A 128 4.89 20.74 10.89
CA ALA A 128 5.10 19.56 10.05
C ALA A 128 5.94 19.88 8.80
N PHE A 129 5.64 20.98 8.10
CA PHE A 129 6.45 21.41 6.94
C PHE A 129 7.89 21.73 7.32
N LYS A 130 8.10 22.44 8.43
CA LYS A 130 9.44 22.73 8.94
C LYS A 130 10.23 21.44 9.18
N LYS A 131 9.59 20.42 9.75
CA LYS A 131 10.24 19.12 9.98
C LYS A 131 10.57 18.40 8.68
N GLY A 132 9.67 18.43 7.70
CA GLY A 132 9.91 17.90 6.36
C GLY A 132 11.11 18.57 5.67
N ASP A 133 11.22 19.89 5.76
CA ASP A 133 12.33 20.66 5.20
C ASP A 133 13.67 20.37 5.90
N GLU A 134 13.69 20.30 7.23
CA GLU A 134 14.88 19.91 8.00
C GLU A 134 15.41 18.52 7.60
N LEU A 135 14.51 17.56 7.38
CA LEU A 135 14.88 16.21 6.95
C LEU A 135 15.35 16.16 5.50
N TYR A 136 14.77 16.98 4.62
CA TYR A 136 15.19 17.09 3.23
C TYR A 136 16.62 17.63 3.12
N LYS A 137 16.97 18.62 3.94
CA LYS A 137 18.32 19.23 3.98
C LYS A 137 19.40 18.33 4.57
N LYS A 138 19.02 17.29 5.32
CA LYS A 138 19.93 16.32 5.95
C LYS A 138 20.28 15.12 5.06
N ARG A 139 19.73 15.05 3.85
CA ARG A 139 19.84 13.91 2.94
C ARG A 139 20.87 14.16 1.84
#